data_AF-A0A4Y2A4L4-F1
#
_entry.id   AF-A0A4Y2A4L4-F1
#
_cell.length_a   1.000
_cell.length_b   1.000
_cell.length_c   1.000
_cell.angle_alpha   90.00
_cell.angle_beta   90.00
_cell.angle_gamma   90.00
#
_symmetry.space_group_name_H-M   'P 1'
#
loop_
_entity.id
_entity.type
_entity.pdbx_description
1 polymer ?
#
loop_
_entity_poly.entity_id
_entity_poly.type
_entity_poly.pdbx_seq_one_letter_code
_entity_poly.pdbx_strand_id
1 'polypeptide(L)'
;MDESTDVAGLEILMVIVRYPYMDSFHEDLLLCEPLPTTTTGTEIFKLLDEFFAENSILWDNCVVVCTDGAKAMTDNMSGAITKTKEKAKGCSSRHCILHRHVLAMKKMPPFIKKVLAETVKIINFINSRPKNNRLFKIMVH
;
A
#
# COMPACT_ATOMS: atom_id res chain seq x y z
N MET A 1 -0.37 -1.82 -4.28
CA MET A 1 -1.31 -2.96 -4.27
C MET A 1 -1.09 -3.71 -2.99
N ASP A 2 -2.16 -3.90 -2.24
CA ASP A 2 -2.14 -4.51 -0.93
C ASP A 2 -3.36 -5.42 -0.79
N GLU A 3 -3.17 -6.55 -0.12
CA GLU A 3 -4.25 -7.44 0.29
C GLU A 3 -4.50 -7.17 1.77
N SER A 4 -5.76 -6.95 2.13
CA SER A 4 -6.16 -6.66 3.51
C SER A 4 -7.47 -7.35 3.82
N THR A 5 -7.60 -7.78 5.07
CA THR A 5 -8.87 -8.26 5.61
C THR A 5 -9.68 -7.08 6.15
N ASP A 6 -10.96 -7.01 5.79
CA ASP A 6 -11.88 -5.99 6.31
C ASP A 6 -12.39 -6.32 7.73
N VAL A 7 -13.23 -5.45 8.29
CA VAL A 7 -13.81 -5.64 9.63
C VAL A 7 -14.78 -6.83 9.73
N ALA A 8 -15.28 -7.32 8.59
CA ALA A 8 -16.16 -8.47 8.50
C ALA A 8 -15.39 -9.78 8.23
N GLY A 9 -14.06 -9.73 8.06
CA GLY A 9 -13.23 -10.89 7.76
C GLY A 9 -13.14 -11.21 6.27
N LEU A 10 -13.57 -10.30 5.38
CA LEU A 10 -13.49 -10.47 3.93
C LEU A 10 -12.11 -10.01 3.44
N GLU A 11 -11.48 -10.85 2.63
CA GLU A 11 -10.21 -10.49 1.99
C GLU A 11 -10.49 -9.54 0.82
N ILE A 12 -9.81 -8.40 0.81
CA ILE A 12 -9.98 -7.33 -0.16
C ILE A 12 -8.65 -7.05 -0.83
N LEU A 13 -8.69 -6.92 -2.16
CA LEU A 13 -7.59 -6.36 -2.93
C LEU A 13 -7.79 -4.84 -3.05
N MET A 14 -6.85 -4.07 -2.53
CA MET A 14 -6.82 -2.63 -2.69
C MET A 14 -5.66 -2.22 -3.59
N VAL A 15 -5.97 -1.52 -4.68
CA VAL A 15 -4.96 -0.98 -5.60
C VAL A 15 -5.11 0.52 -5.71
N ILE A 16 -4.04 1.22 -5.34
CA ILE A 16 -3.86 2.64 -5.58
C ILE A 16 -2.96 2.79 -6.80
N VAL A 17 -3.38 3.65 -7.74
CA VAL A 17 -2.59 4.00 -8.93
C VAL A 17 -1.98 5.38 -8.74
N ARG A 18 -0.76 5.54 -9.24
CA ARG A 18 -0.10 6.84 -9.33
C ARG A 18 0.32 7.09 -10.76
N TYR A 19 -0.13 8.19 -11.35
CA TYR A 19 0.07 8.49 -12.76
C TYR A 19 0.39 9.99 -12.97
N PRO A 20 1.16 10.34 -14.01
CA PRO A 20 1.34 11.72 -14.40
C PRO A 20 0.04 12.24 -15.03
N TYR A 21 -0.39 13.42 -14.60
CA TYR A 21 -1.51 14.14 -15.20
C TYR A 21 -1.18 15.63 -15.19
N MET A 22 -1.16 16.23 -16.38
CA MET A 22 -0.66 17.60 -16.57
C MET A 22 0.76 17.74 -15.99
N ASP A 23 0.99 18.75 -15.14
CA ASP A 23 2.29 19.06 -14.55
C ASP A 23 2.53 18.39 -13.18
N SER A 24 1.68 17.43 -12.77
CA SER A 24 1.77 16.77 -11.47
C SER A 24 1.54 15.26 -11.51
N PHE A 25 1.96 14.59 -10.43
CA PHE A 25 1.58 13.20 -10.18
C PHE A 25 0.31 13.16 -9.34
N HIS A 26 -0.66 12.38 -9.81
CA HIS A 26 -1.91 12.12 -9.11
C HIS A 26 -1.89 10.72 -8.53
N GLU A 27 -2.63 10.54 -7.44
CA GLU A 27 -2.80 9.26 -6.76
C GLU A 27 -4.29 9.05 -6.52
N ASP A 28 -4.82 7.92 -7.01
CA ASP A 28 -6.24 7.60 -6.93
C ASP A 28 -6.43 6.11 -6.57
N LEU A 29 -7.59 5.81 -5.99
CA LEU A 29 -8.03 4.44 -5.78
C LEU A 29 -8.45 3.84 -7.12
N LEU A 30 -7.67 2.88 -7.62
CA LEU A 30 -7.97 2.19 -8.87
C LEU A 30 -9.07 1.16 -8.66
N LEU A 31 -8.93 0.30 -7.64
CA LEU A 31 -9.94 -0.67 -7.25
C LEU A 31 -9.83 -1.04 -5.77
N CYS A 32 -10.96 -1.43 -5.20
CA CYS A 32 -11.08 -1.95 -3.84
C CYS A 32 -12.17 -3.01 -3.86
N GLU A 33 -11.80 -4.22 -4.24
CA GLU A 33 -12.74 -5.31 -4.54
C GLU A 33 -12.42 -6.55 -3.68
N PRO A 34 -13.44 -7.29 -3.24
CA PRO A 34 -13.23 -8.52 -2.48
C PRO A 34 -12.61 -9.59 -3.36
N LEU A 35 -11.76 -10.44 -2.76
CA LEU A 35 -11.21 -11.63 -3.39
C LEU A 35 -12.19 -12.80 -3.16
N PRO A 36 -12.92 -13.27 -4.18
CA PRO A 36 -14.07 -14.15 -3.98
C PRO A 36 -13.73 -15.59 -3.57
N THR A 37 -12.49 -16.03 -3.79
CA THR A 37 -12.09 -17.43 -3.63
C THR A 37 -10.89 -17.59 -2.70
N THR A 38 -9.71 -17.12 -3.12
CA THR A 38 -8.45 -17.30 -2.41
C THR A 38 -7.55 -16.09 -2.59
N THR A 39 -6.64 -15.88 -1.65
CA THR A 39 -5.59 -14.84 -1.71
C THR A 39 -4.36 -15.32 -2.49
N THR A 40 -4.56 -16.10 -3.56
CA THR A 40 -3.45 -16.56 -4.40
C THR A 40 -3.06 -15.50 -5.42
N GLY A 41 -1.78 -15.48 -5.82
CA GLY A 41 -1.29 -14.52 -6.82
C GLY A 41 -2.01 -14.60 -8.16
N THR A 42 -2.47 -15.81 -8.54
CA THR A 42 -3.26 -16.02 -9.76
C THR A 42 -4.62 -15.34 -9.68
N GLU A 43 -5.35 -15.50 -8.58
CA GLU A 43 -6.67 -14.88 -8.41
C GLU A 43 -6.56 -13.35 -8.29
N ILE A 44 -5.55 -12.86 -7.56
CA ILE A 44 -5.23 -11.43 -7.50
C ILE A 44 -4.97 -10.87 -8.91
N PHE A 45 -4.11 -11.52 -9.69
CA PHE A 45 -3.82 -11.08 -11.06
C PHE A 45 -5.06 -11.16 -11.96
N LYS A 46 -5.87 -12.21 -11.83
CA LYS A 46 -7.09 -12.38 -12.64
C LYS A 46 -8.06 -11.22 -12.41
N LEU A 47 -8.31 -10.86 -11.15
CA LEU A 47 -9.14 -9.71 -10.79
C LEU A 47 -8.60 -8.40 -11.40
N LEU A 48 -7.28 -8.21 -11.40
CA LEU A 48 -6.66 -7.05 -12.07
C LEU A 48 -6.82 -7.09 -13.58
N ASP A 49 -6.58 -8.23 -14.22
CA ASP A 49 -6.64 -8.36 -15.68
C ASP A 49 -8.08 -8.14 -16.18
N GLU A 50 -9.08 -8.64 -15.46
CA GLU A 50 -10.50 -8.38 -15.70
C GLU A 50 -10.81 -6.90 -15.54
N PHE A 51 -10.40 -6.27 -14.43
CA PHE A 51 -10.61 -4.83 -14.21
C PHE A 51 -9.96 -3.97 -15.31
N PHE A 52 -8.72 -4.29 -15.71
CA PHE A 52 -8.02 -3.56 -16.77
C PHE A 52 -8.73 -3.72 -18.12
N ALA A 53 -9.21 -4.93 -18.44
CA ALA A 53 -9.96 -5.18 -19.66
C ALA A 53 -11.30 -4.44 -19.69
N GLU A 54 -12.08 -4.49 -18.60
CA GLU A 54 -13.38 -3.81 -18.48
C GLU A 54 -13.25 -2.29 -18.62
N ASN A 55 -12.18 -1.72 -18.05
CA ASN A 55 -11.93 -0.28 -18.08
C ASN A 55 -11.06 0.17 -19.26
N SER A 56 -10.74 -0.72 -20.20
CA SER A 56 -9.88 -0.45 -21.37
C SER A 56 -8.51 0.16 -20.99
N ILE A 57 -7.96 -0.27 -19.85
CA ILE A 57 -6.64 0.16 -19.38
C ILE A 57 -5.58 -0.76 -19.98
N LEU A 58 -4.63 -0.17 -20.71
CA LEU A 58 -3.52 -0.91 -21.28
C LEU A 58 -2.48 -1.26 -20.22
N TRP A 59 -2.11 -2.53 -20.15
CA TRP A 59 -1.02 -3.00 -19.29
C TRP A 59 0.32 -2.33 -19.59
N ASP A 60 0.55 -1.88 -20.82
CA ASP A 60 1.76 -1.15 -21.21
C ASP A 60 1.96 0.16 -20.43
N ASN A 61 0.89 0.72 -19.86
CA ASN A 61 0.95 1.90 -18.99
C ASN A 61 1.46 1.55 -17.58
N CYS A 62 1.49 0.27 -17.21
CA CYS A 62 1.98 -0.18 -15.91
C CYS A 62 3.51 -0.27 -15.90
N VAL A 63 4.16 0.78 -15.37
CA VAL A 63 5.64 0.86 -15.35
C VAL A 63 6.24 0.26 -14.07
N VAL A 64 5.54 0.41 -12.94
CA VAL A 64 6.02 -0.04 -11.62
C VAL A 64 4.85 -0.57 -10.79
N VAL A 65 5.02 -1.76 -10.23
CA VAL A 65 4.10 -2.31 -9.21
C VAL A 65 4.78 -2.33 -7.85
N CYS A 66 4.06 -1.88 -6.81
CA CYS A 66 4.51 -1.93 -5.43
C CYS A 66 3.60 -2.83 -4.58
N THR A 67 4.19 -3.78 -3.85
CA THR A 67 3.47 -4.68 -2.92
C THR A 67 4.24 -4.85 -1.60
N ASP A 68 3.57 -5.35 -0.57
CA ASP A 68 4.16 -5.67 0.74
C ASP A 68 5.24 -6.78 0.67
N GLY A 69 5.23 -7.59 -0.39
CA GLY A 69 6.15 -8.71 -0.57
C GLY A 69 5.59 -10.05 -0.09
N ALA A 70 4.29 -10.15 0.16
CA ALA A 70 3.64 -11.43 0.45
C ALA A 70 3.92 -12.46 -0.66
N LYS A 71 3.95 -13.74 -0.28
CA LYS A 71 4.26 -14.83 -1.21
C LYS A 71 3.30 -14.86 -2.40
N ALA A 72 2.01 -14.59 -2.17
CA ALA A 72 1.00 -14.45 -3.23
C ALA A 72 1.36 -13.37 -4.26
N MET A 73 2.10 -12.33 -3.87
CA MET A 73 2.52 -11.27 -4.79
C MET A 73 3.80 -11.61 -5.53
N THR A 74 4.80 -12.15 -4.82
CA THR A 74 6.18 -12.25 -5.31
C THR A 74 6.61 -13.64 -5.79
N ASP A 75 5.76 -14.67 -5.69
CA ASP A 75 6.11 -16.01 -6.13
C ASP A 75 6.52 -16.04 -7.62
N ASN A 76 7.62 -16.71 -7.93
CA ASN A 76 8.24 -16.67 -9.27
C ASN A 76 7.43 -17.42 -10.34
N MET A 77 6.45 -18.25 -9.97
CA MET A 77 5.62 -19.00 -10.93
C MET A 77 4.17 -18.54 -10.92
N SER A 78 3.66 -18.22 -9.73
CA SER A 78 2.23 -17.98 -9.48
C SER A 78 1.94 -16.62 -8.87
N GLY A 79 2.97 -15.81 -8.62
CA GLY A 79 2.83 -14.51 -7.99
C GLY A 79 2.12 -13.50 -8.90
N ALA A 80 1.29 -12.64 -8.30
CA ALA A 80 0.57 -11.60 -9.04
C ALA A 80 1.51 -10.66 -9.81
N ILE A 81 2.68 -10.33 -9.23
CA ILE A 81 3.70 -9.52 -9.89
C ILE A 81 4.30 -10.24 -11.09
N THR A 82 4.58 -11.54 -10.96
CA THR A 82 5.15 -12.36 -12.04
C THR A 82 4.22 -12.31 -13.26
N LYS A 83 2.93 -12.58 -13.04
CA LYS A 83 1.91 -12.52 -14.10
C LYS A 83 1.71 -11.11 -14.66
N THR A 84 1.77 -10.09 -13.80
CA THR A 84 1.70 -8.68 -14.23
C THR A 84 2.85 -8.35 -15.20
N LYS A 85 4.07 -8.81 -14.93
CA LYS A 85 5.23 -8.60 -15.81
C LYS A 85 5.14 -9.35 -17.13
N GLU A 86 4.40 -10.46 -17.17
CA GLU A 86 4.13 -11.18 -18.42
C GLU A 86 3.22 -10.37 -19.36
N LYS A 87 2.22 -9.65 -18.82
CA LYS A 87 1.36 -8.73 -19.58
C LYS A 87 2.04 -7.40 -19.89
N ALA A 88 2.61 -6.75 -18.89
CA ALA A 88 3.28 -5.46 -18.98
C ALA A 88 4.79 -5.64 -19.15
N LYS A 89 5.24 -5.94 -20.36
CA LYS A 89 6.66 -6.18 -20.65
C LYS A 89 7.48 -4.91 -20.36
N GLY A 90 8.37 -4.99 -19.38
CA GLY A 90 9.19 -3.85 -18.93
C GLY A 90 8.72 -3.26 -17.59
N CYS A 91 7.58 -3.69 -17.07
CA CYS A 91 7.15 -3.34 -15.71
C CYS A 91 8.18 -3.82 -14.68
N SER A 92 8.61 -2.91 -13.81
CA SER A 92 9.45 -3.25 -12.65
C SER A 92 8.59 -3.47 -11.41
N SER A 93 9.15 -4.12 -10.39
CA SER A 93 8.48 -4.30 -9.10
C SER A 93 9.33 -3.78 -7.96
N ARG A 94 8.71 -3.13 -6.98
CA ARG A 94 9.36 -2.65 -5.77
C ARG A 94 8.60 -3.13 -4.53
N HIS A 95 9.32 -3.31 -3.43
CA HIS A 95 8.65 -3.51 -2.15
C HIS A 95 8.06 -2.19 -1.65
N CYS A 96 6.90 -2.27 -1.02
CA CYS A 96 6.23 -1.16 -0.38
C CYS A 96 7.16 -0.49 0.64
N ILE A 97 7.32 0.82 0.50
CA ILE A 97 8.23 1.58 1.36
C ILE A 97 7.76 1.55 2.82
N LEU A 98 6.44 1.55 3.06
CA LEU A 98 5.87 1.47 4.41
C LEU A 98 6.22 0.15 5.09
N HIS A 99 6.09 -0.96 4.36
CA HIS A 99 6.49 -2.27 4.86
C HIS A 99 7.99 -2.30 5.21
N ARG A 100 8.85 -1.72 4.35
CA ARG A 100 10.28 -1.58 4.64
C ARG A 100 10.56 -0.77 5.90
N HIS A 101 9.83 0.32 6.12
CA HIS A 101 9.95 1.11 7.35
C HIS A 101 9.54 0.31 8.59
N VAL A 102 8.41 -0.40 8.54
CA VAL A 102 7.96 -1.27 9.64
C VAL A 102 9.01 -2.35 9.95
N LEU A 103 9.60 -2.98 8.94
CA LEU A 103 10.68 -3.95 9.12
C LEU A 103 11.93 -3.33 9.76
N ALA A 104 12.31 -2.11 9.33
CA ALA A 104 13.42 -1.38 9.93
C ALA A 104 13.12 -1.03 11.41
N MET A 105 11.90 -0.63 11.72
CA MET A 105 11.46 -0.33 13.10
C MET A 105 11.53 -1.56 14.02
N LYS A 106 11.31 -2.77 13.51
CA LYS A 106 11.48 -4.01 14.30
C LYS A 106 12.92 -4.21 14.77
N LYS A 107 13.90 -3.69 14.04
CA LYS A 107 15.34 -3.76 14.37
C LYS A 107 15.87 -2.48 15.03
N MET A 108 14.99 -1.56 15.41
CA MET A 108 15.36 -0.27 15.98
C MET A 108 16.04 -0.43 17.35
N PRO A 109 17.14 0.30 17.62
CA PRO A 109 17.78 0.28 18.93
C PRO A 109 16.81 0.67 20.06
N PRO A 110 16.93 0.07 21.27
CA PRO A 110 16.00 0.32 22.37
C PRO A 110 15.82 1.80 22.74
N PHE A 111 16.91 2.57 22.67
CA PHE A 111 16.89 4.01 22.95
C PHE A 111 15.99 4.77 21.97
N ILE A 112 16.13 4.55 20.66
CA ILE A 112 15.32 5.22 19.64
C ILE A 112 13.86 4.79 19.76
N LYS A 113 13.61 3.50 20.04
CA LYS A 113 12.25 2.99 20.27
C LYS A 113 11.57 3.69 21.46
N LYS A 114 12.31 3.96 22.55
CA LYS A 114 11.81 4.70 23.71
C LYS A 114 11.48 6.15 23.34
N VAL A 115 12.37 6.85 22.65
CA VAL A 115 12.14 8.24 22.22
C VAL A 115 10.89 8.33 21.31
N LEU A 116 10.74 7.40 20.36
CA LEU A 116 9.57 7.34 19.50
C LEU A 116 8.28 7.09 20.30
N ALA A 117 8.30 6.14 21.24
CA ALA A 117 7.13 5.86 22.08
C ALA A 117 6.70 7.08 22.91
N GLU A 118 7.64 7.80 23.51
CA GLU A 118 7.35 9.04 24.23
C GLU A 118 6.82 10.14 23.30
N THR A 119 7.40 10.28 22.11
CA THR A 119 6.92 11.23 21.10
C THR A 119 5.47 10.95 20.70
N VAL A 120 5.13 9.69 20.45
CA VAL A 120 3.74 9.27 20.14
C VAL A 120 2.79 9.59 21.30
N LYS A 121 3.19 9.37 22.56
CA LYS A 121 2.38 9.75 23.73
C LYS A 121 2.11 11.25 23.78
N ILE A 122 3.13 12.08 23.51
CA ILE A 122 2.99 13.54 23.48
C ILE A 122 2.02 13.96 22.38
N ILE A 123 2.18 13.43 21.16
CA ILE A 123 1.28 13.72 20.03
C ILE A 123 -0.15 13.32 20.36
N ASN A 124 -0.36 12.12 20.92
CA ASN A 124 -1.68 11.65 21.32
C ASN A 124 -2.30 12.53 22.40
N PHE A 125 -1.51 13.00 23.37
CA PHE A 125 -1.99 13.95 24.39
C PHE A 125 -2.42 15.28 23.77
N ILE A 126 -1.65 15.82 22.82
CA ILE A 126 -1.98 17.06 22.09
C ILE A 126 -3.28 16.88 21.29
N ASN A 127 -3.43 15.75 20.59
CA ASN A 127 -4.57 15.46 19.74
C ASN A 127 -5.82 14.98 20.49
N SER A 128 -5.67 14.51 21.73
CA SER A 128 -6.78 13.98 22.52
C SER A 128 -7.89 15.00 22.82
N ARG A 129 -7.57 16.31 22.80
CA ARG A 129 -8.53 17.38 23.12
C ARG A 129 -8.31 18.61 22.23
N PRO A 130 -9.39 19.23 21.70
CA PRO A 130 -9.29 20.47 20.93
C PRO A 130 -8.61 21.63 21.69
N LYS A 131 -8.73 21.67 23.02
CA LYS A 131 -8.04 22.66 23.85
C LYS A 131 -6.52 22.46 23.84
N ASN A 132 -6.04 21.23 23.97
CA ASN A 132 -4.59 20.93 23.98
C ASN A 132 -3.95 21.28 22.63
N ASN A 133 -4.61 20.92 21.53
CA ASN A 133 -4.15 21.27 20.19
C ASN A 133 -4.08 22.80 19.98
N ARG A 134 -5.11 23.56 20.39
CA ARG A 134 -5.10 25.03 20.32
C ARG A 134 -3.99 25.65 21.17
N LEU A 135 -3.81 25.18 22.41
CA LEU A 135 -2.73 25.67 23.28
C LEU A 135 -1.36 25.36 22.72
N PHE A 136 -1.17 24.16 22.17
CA PHE A 136 0.07 23.78 21.51
C PHE A 136 0.40 24.74 20.35
N LYS A 137 -0.56 25.02 19.46
CA LYS A 137 -0.37 25.98 18.35
C LYS A 137 0.08 27.37 18.82
N ILE A 138 -0.38 27.83 19.98
CA ILE A 138 0.03 29.12 20.56
C ILE A 138 1.46 29.05 21.12
N MET A 139 1.93 27.91 21.60
CA MET A 139 3.28 27.76 22.18
C MET A 139 4.38 27.59 21.11
N VAL A 140 4.03 27.11 19.91
CA VAL A 140 5.01 26.86 18.82
C VAL A 140 5.05 28.00 17.78
N HIS A 141 4.32 29.09 18.02
CA HIS A 141 4.36 30.35 17.29
C HIS A 141 4.73 31.47 18.26
#